data_AF-A0A371SIK1-F1
#
_entry.id   AF-A0A371SIK1-F1
#
_cell.length_a   1.000
_cell.length_b   1.000
_cell.length_c   1.000
_cell.angle_alpha   90.00
_cell.angle_beta   90.00
_cell.angle_gamma   90.00
#
_symmetry.space_group_name_H-M   'P 1'
#
loop_
_entity.id
_entity.type
_entity.pdbx_description
1 polymer ?
#
loop_
_entity_poly.entity_id
_entity_poly.type
_entity_poly.pdbx_seq_one_letter_code
_entity_poly.pdbx_strand_id
1 'polypeptide(L)'
;MRNRVVYVVSDSVGETAELVVKAAVSQFNGSHTDIKRIPYVEDTATLSEVVALAKLNNAIIAFTLVVPELRDFLVKEAEREGVIVNDIIGPLIDKMSGLYESNPRYEAGLVRKLDEDYFKKIEAIEFAVKYDDGRDPRGILRADIVLIGVSRTSKTPLSQYLAHKRYKVANVPIVPEVDPPEELFKVSQNKCFGLKISPDKLNHIRRERLKSLGLDDQAIYANINRIKEELDHFESLITKIGCDVIDVSNKAVEETANIILNKINKRRTN
;
A
#
# COMPACT_ATOMS: atom_id res chain seq x y z
N MET A 1 28.44 -14.24 -19.39
CA MET A 1 27.10 -14.49 -19.98
C MET A 1 26.55 -13.17 -20.50
N ARG A 2 26.04 -13.08 -21.73
CA ARG A 2 25.38 -11.85 -22.19
C ARG A 2 24.05 -11.72 -21.47
N ASN A 3 23.85 -10.64 -20.72
CA ASN A 3 22.53 -10.28 -20.20
C ASN A 3 21.60 -10.03 -21.39
N ARG A 4 20.46 -10.72 -21.43
CA ARG A 4 19.43 -10.47 -22.45
C ARG A 4 18.56 -9.31 -21.97
N VAL A 5 18.20 -8.40 -22.86
CA VAL A 5 17.35 -7.27 -22.53
C VAL A 5 15.96 -7.52 -23.10
N VAL A 6 14.93 -7.19 -22.32
CA VAL A 6 13.55 -7.07 -22.82
C VAL A 6 13.07 -5.67 -22.51
N TYR A 7 12.68 -4.94 -23.55
CA TYR A 7 12.05 -3.64 -23.41
C TYR A 7 10.55 -3.81 -23.20
N VAL A 8 10.00 -3.13 -22.19
CA VAL A 8 8.58 -3.12 -21.89
C VAL A 8 8.02 -1.74 -22.21
N VAL A 9 7.20 -1.65 -23.25
CA VAL A 9 6.66 -0.39 -23.77
C VAL A 9 5.16 -0.29 -23.47
N SER A 10 4.71 0.85 -22.96
CA SER A 10 3.29 1.09 -22.73
C SER A 10 2.94 2.57 -22.85
N ASP A 11 1.74 2.84 -23.35
CA ASP A 11 1.07 4.14 -23.29
C ASP A 11 0.52 4.46 -21.88
N SER A 12 0.81 3.60 -20.90
CA SER A 12 0.50 3.74 -19.48
C SER A 12 1.71 3.31 -18.63
N VAL A 13 1.47 2.78 -17.43
CA VAL A 13 2.56 2.46 -16.47
C VAL A 13 3.43 1.27 -16.90
N GLY A 14 2.91 0.34 -17.71
CA GLY A 14 3.64 -0.83 -18.20
C GLY A 14 3.76 -2.02 -17.24
N GLU A 15 3.10 -2.00 -16.08
CA GLU A 15 3.17 -3.09 -15.08
C GLU A 15 2.62 -4.42 -15.61
N THR A 16 1.51 -4.39 -16.36
CA THR A 16 0.91 -5.60 -16.95
C THR A 16 1.91 -6.31 -17.86
N ALA A 17 2.54 -5.57 -18.76
CA ALA A 17 3.53 -6.11 -19.67
C ALA A 17 4.77 -6.63 -18.92
N GLU A 18 5.23 -5.91 -17.90
CA GLU A 18 6.35 -6.33 -17.06
C GLU A 18 6.07 -7.66 -16.34
N LEU A 19 4.87 -7.83 -15.78
CA LEU A 19 4.46 -9.06 -15.11
C LEU A 19 4.41 -10.25 -16.08
N VAL A 20 3.86 -10.05 -17.28
CA VAL A 20 3.82 -11.09 -18.33
C VAL A 20 5.23 -11.47 -18.76
N VAL A 21 6.13 -10.50 -18.95
CA VAL A 21 7.54 -10.78 -19.27
C VAL A 21 8.23 -11.53 -18.13
N LYS A 22 8.05 -11.13 -16.87
CA LYS A 22 8.59 -11.85 -15.70
C LYS A 22 8.09 -13.30 -15.64
N ALA A 23 6.80 -13.52 -15.90
CA ALA A 23 6.23 -14.86 -15.96
C ALA A 23 6.85 -15.68 -17.10
N ALA A 24 7.01 -15.11 -18.29
CA ALA A 24 7.67 -15.78 -19.41
C ALA A 24 9.14 -16.11 -19.11
N VAL A 25 9.90 -15.16 -18.55
CA VAL A 25 11.31 -15.36 -18.15
C VAL A 25 11.45 -16.48 -17.13
N SER A 26 10.49 -16.63 -16.19
CA SER A 26 10.51 -17.69 -15.17
C SER A 26 10.53 -19.11 -15.75
N GLN A 27 10.13 -19.29 -17.01
CA GLN A 27 10.14 -20.58 -17.71
C GLN A 27 11.53 -20.97 -18.24
N PHE A 28 12.53 -20.08 -18.14
CA PHE A 28 13.89 -20.32 -18.59
C PHE A 28 14.85 -20.41 -17.41
N ASN A 29 15.49 -21.57 -17.24
CA ASN A 29 16.45 -21.79 -16.16
C ASN A 29 17.70 -20.92 -16.35
N GLY A 30 18.09 -20.16 -15.32
CA GLY A 30 19.39 -19.46 -15.28
C GLY A 30 19.56 -18.27 -16.23
N SER A 31 18.49 -17.77 -16.85
CA SER A 31 18.56 -16.56 -17.69
C SER A 31 18.48 -15.29 -16.85
N HIS A 32 19.58 -14.54 -16.78
CA HIS A 32 19.56 -13.15 -16.33
C HIS A 32 19.02 -12.26 -17.46
N THR A 33 17.73 -11.95 -17.38
CA THR A 33 17.05 -10.98 -18.26
C THR A 33 16.91 -9.64 -17.55
N ASP A 34 17.44 -8.59 -18.17
CA ASP A 34 17.25 -7.21 -17.75
C ASP A 34 15.97 -6.66 -18.40
N ILE A 35 15.00 -6.26 -17.58
CA ILE A 35 13.71 -5.75 -18.05
C ILE A 35 13.74 -4.23 -17.96
N LYS A 36 13.71 -3.56 -19.11
CA LYS A 36 13.75 -2.09 -19.22
C LYS A 36 12.37 -1.55 -19.56
N ARG A 37 11.72 -0.94 -18.58
CA ARG A 37 10.38 -0.37 -18.74
C ARG A 37 10.43 1.06 -19.28
N ILE A 38 9.60 1.33 -20.28
CA ILE A 38 9.40 2.62 -20.93
C ILE A 38 7.90 2.94 -20.82
N PRO A 39 7.48 3.59 -19.72
CA PRO A 39 6.08 3.94 -19.49
C PRO A 39 5.70 5.25 -20.19
N TYR A 40 4.40 5.51 -20.30
CA TYR A 40 3.82 6.76 -20.81
C TYR A 40 4.30 7.15 -22.21
N VAL A 41 4.37 6.17 -23.11
CA VAL A 41 4.72 6.45 -24.52
C VAL A 41 3.51 7.04 -25.23
N GLU A 42 3.63 8.30 -25.64
CA GLU A 42 2.55 9.08 -26.25
C GLU A 42 2.87 9.48 -27.71
N ASP A 43 4.08 9.21 -28.18
CA ASP A 43 4.55 9.67 -29.48
C ASP A 43 5.40 8.63 -30.24
N THR A 44 5.49 8.80 -31.55
CA THR A 44 6.23 7.89 -32.44
C THR A 44 7.75 8.07 -32.39
N ALA A 45 8.26 9.24 -31.96
CA ALA A 45 9.70 9.45 -31.87
C ALA A 45 10.31 8.57 -30.77
N THR A 46 9.65 8.52 -29.61
CA THR A 46 9.98 7.59 -28.51
C THR A 46 9.96 6.14 -29.00
N LEU A 47 8.97 5.72 -29.79
CA LEU A 47 8.92 4.37 -30.34
C LEU A 47 10.11 4.06 -31.26
N SER A 48 10.49 4.99 -32.13
CA SER A 48 11.68 4.85 -32.99
C SER A 48 12.97 4.69 -32.18
N GLU A 49 13.14 5.48 -31.11
CA GLU A 49 14.30 5.36 -30.21
C GLU A 49 14.35 3.98 -29.54
N VAL A 50 13.20 3.48 -29.09
CA VAL A 50 13.12 2.17 -28.45
C VAL A 50 13.43 1.04 -29.44
N VAL A 51 12.96 1.13 -30.68
CA VAL A 51 13.30 0.16 -31.74
C VAL A 51 14.80 0.20 -32.03
N ALA A 52 15.41 1.38 -32.15
CA ALA A 52 16.85 1.51 -32.35
C ALA A 52 17.65 0.91 -31.18
N LEU A 53 17.25 1.16 -29.93
CA LEU A 53 17.87 0.58 -28.76
C LEU A 53 17.69 -0.94 -28.70
N ALA A 54 16.50 -1.45 -29.04
CA ALA A 54 16.24 -2.88 -29.07
C ALA A 54 17.10 -3.59 -30.12
N LYS A 55 17.26 -2.98 -31.30
CA LYS A 55 18.16 -3.47 -32.35
C LYS A 55 19.61 -3.55 -31.88
N LEU A 56 20.13 -2.46 -31.29
CA LEU A 56 21.50 -2.41 -30.78
C LEU A 56 21.77 -3.47 -29.70
N ASN A 57 20.77 -3.75 -28.86
CA ASN A 57 20.90 -4.72 -27.77
C ASN A 57 20.49 -6.15 -28.15
N ASN A 58 20.07 -6.39 -29.40
CA ASN A 58 19.47 -7.65 -29.84
C ASN A 58 18.36 -8.12 -28.87
N ALA A 59 17.48 -7.18 -28.52
CA ALA A 59 16.45 -7.31 -27.51
C ALA A 59 15.06 -7.55 -28.11
N ILE A 60 14.14 -8.02 -27.28
CA ILE A 60 12.72 -8.14 -27.61
C ILE A 60 11.99 -6.92 -27.03
N ILE A 61 11.00 -6.41 -27.75
CA ILE A 61 10.06 -5.40 -27.23
C ILE A 61 8.74 -6.09 -26.92
N ALA A 62 8.37 -6.16 -25.65
CA ALA A 62 7.04 -6.54 -25.21
C ALA A 62 6.23 -5.29 -24.94
N PHE A 63 4.99 -5.18 -25.43
CA PHE A 63 4.25 -3.94 -25.31
C PHE A 63 2.76 -4.08 -25.02
N THR A 64 2.21 -3.02 -24.42
CA THR A 64 0.77 -2.81 -24.19
C THR A 64 0.43 -1.40 -24.65
N LEU A 65 0.23 -1.24 -25.96
CA LEU A 65 -0.23 -0.01 -26.61
C LEU A 65 -1.67 -0.23 -27.06
N VAL A 66 -2.60 0.49 -26.45
CA VAL A 66 -4.02 0.46 -26.80
C VAL A 66 -4.38 1.51 -27.84
N VAL A 67 -3.57 2.57 -27.98
CA VAL A 67 -3.74 3.57 -29.06
C VAL A 67 -3.34 2.94 -30.40
N PRO A 68 -4.26 2.78 -31.38
CA PRO A 68 -3.99 2.07 -32.63
C PRO A 68 -2.83 2.66 -33.43
N GLU A 69 -2.72 3.99 -33.47
CA GLU A 69 -1.67 4.71 -34.20
C GLU A 69 -0.27 4.36 -33.69
N LEU A 70 -0.09 4.30 -32.36
CA LEU A 70 1.17 3.94 -31.73
C LEU A 70 1.48 2.45 -31.88
N ARG A 71 0.46 1.59 -31.73
CA ARG A 71 0.56 0.14 -31.93
C ARG A 71 1.04 -0.18 -33.36
N ASP A 72 0.36 0.36 -34.35
CA ASP A 72 0.65 0.11 -35.77
C ASP A 72 2.02 0.66 -36.16
N PHE A 73 2.38 1.85 -35.65
CA PHE A 73 3.71 2.43 -35.89
C PHE A 73 4.81 1.52 -35.34
N LEU A 74 4.72 1.08 -34.08
CA LEU A 74 5.74 0.23 -33.46
C LEU A 74 5.93 -1.08 -34.22
N VAL A 75 4.84 -1.73 -34.63
CA VAL A 75 4.90 -3.00 -35.36
C VAL A 75 5.60 -2.81 -36.71
N LYS A 76 5.23 -1.79 -37.49
CA LYS A 76 5.83 -1.51 -38.79
C LYS A 76 7.30 -1.12 -38.70
N GLU A 77 7.64 -0.27 -37.72
CA GLU A 77 9.02 0.18 -37.52
C GLU A 77 9.91 -0.98 -37.07
N ALA A 78 9.44 -1.83 -36.17
CA ALA A 78 10.17 -3.01 -35.72
C ALA A 78 10.36 -4.03 -36.85
N GLU A 79 9.35 -4.26 -37.69
CA GLU A 79 9.46 -5.11 -38.87
C GLU A 79 10.52 -4.58 -39.84
N ARG A 80 10.52 -3.27 -40.12
CA ARG A 80 11.52 -2.62 -40.99
C ARG A 80 12.94 -2.79 -40.47
N GLU A 81 13.13 -2.69 -39.16
CA GLU A 81 14.44 -2.77 -38.52
C GLU A 81 14.88 -4.18 -38.12
N GLY A 82 14.02 -5.19 -38.33
CA GLY A 82 14.28 -6.59 -37.95
C GLY A 82 14.27 -6.86 -36.45
N VAL A 83 13.51 -6.07 -35.68
CA VAL A 83 13.37 -6.18 -34.23
C VAL A 83 12.15 -7.02 -33.87
N ILE A 84 12.30 -7.94 -32.91
CA ILE A 84 11.20 -8.78 -32.43
C ILE A 84 10.32 -7.97 -31.49
N VAL A 85 9.04 -7.87 -31.82
CA VAL A 85 7.99 -7.26 -30.98
C VAL A 85 6.93 -8.31 -30.57
N ASN A 86 6.35 -8.14 -29.39
CA ASN A 86 5.20 -8.93 -28.94
C ASN A 86 4.14 -8.02 -28.31
N ASP A 87 2.98 -7.96 -28.95
CA ASP A 87 1.78 -7.31 -28.44
C ASP A 87 1.08 -8.18 -27.40
N ILE A 88 1.05 -7.73 -26.16
CA ILE A 88 0.50 -8.51 -25.04
C ILE A 88 -1.03 -8.38 -24.95
N ILE A 89 -1.58 -7.21 -25.30
CA ILE A 89 -2.98 -6.87 -24.98
C ILE A 89 -3.85 -6.70 -26.21
N GLY A 90 -3.30 -6.22 -27.32
CA GLY A 90 -4.06 -5.97 -28.54
C GLY A 90 -4.86 -7.17 -29.03
N PRO A 91 -4.28 -8.39 -29.16
CA PRO A 91 -5.02 -9.57 -29.59
C PRO A 91 -6.20 -9.94 -28.67
N LEU A 92 -6.12 -9.63 -27.38
CA LEU A 92 -7.21 -9.85 -26.44
C LEU A 92 -8.30 -8.80 -26.62
N ILE A 93 -7.93 -7.53 -26.77
CA ILE A 93 -8.86 -6.42 -27.06
C ILE A 93 -9.62 -6.70 -28.37
N ASP A 94 -8.91 -7.15 -29.42
CA ASP A 94 -9.50 -7.44 -30.72
C ASP A 94 -10.55 -8.58 -30.61
N LYS A 95 -10.27 -9.63 -29.84
CA LYS A 95 -11.23 -10.71 -29.56
C LYS A 95 -12.42 -10.25 -28.72
N MET A 96 -12.18 -9.41 -27.70
CA MET A 96 -13.24 -8.87 -26.86
C MET A 96 -14.15 -7.92 -27.64
N SER A 97 -13.60 -7.10 -28.53
CA SER A 97 -14.37 -6.25 -29.45
C SER A 97 -15.37 -7.08 -30.26
N GLY A 98 -14.92 -8.20 -30.82
CA GLY A 98 -15.79 -9.14 -31.54
C GLY A 98 -16.84 -9.80 -30.64
N LEU A 99 -16.50 -10.14 -29.40
CA LEU A 99 -17.43 -10.75 -28.45
C LEU A 99 -18.52 -9.78 -27.95
N TYR A 100 -18.16 -8.53 -27.70
CA TYR A 100 -19.09 -7.50 -27.19
C TYR A 100 -19.80 -6.72 -28.29
N GLU A 101 -19.46 -7.00 -29.57
CA GLU A 101 -19.98 -6.26 -30.73
C GLU A 101 -19.82 -4.74 -30.57
N SER A 102 -18.73 -4.31 -29.94
CA SER A 102 -18.51 -2.93 -29.54
C SER A 102 -17.05 -2.52 -29.72
N ASN A 103 -16.83 -1.30 -30.21
CA ASN A 103 -15.48 -0.79 -30.40
C ASN A 103 -14.79 -0.51 -29.05
N PRO A 104 -13.51 -0.91 -28.88
CA PRO A 104 -12.71 -0.49 -27.76
C PRO A 104 -12.63 1.03 -27.69
N ARG A 105 -12.50 1.58 -26.47
CA ARG A 105 -12.32 3.04 -26.29
C ARG A 105 -10.95 3.53 -26.73
N TYR A 106 -9.96 2.63 -26.84
CA TYR A 106 -8.57 2.97 -27.18
C TYR A 106 -7.94 4.07 -26.30
N GLU A 107 -8.46 4.26 -25.10
CA GLU A 107 -7.94 5.22 -24.12
C GLU A 107 -6.92 4.54 -23.20
N ALA A 108 -5.69 5.02 -23.21
CA ALA A 108 -4.67 4.58 -22.26
C ALA A 108 -5.04 4.94 -20.82
N GLY A 109 -4.60 4.14 -19.86
CA GLY A 109 -4.79 4.41 -18.43
C GLY A 109 -6.22 4.20 -17.90
N LEU A 110 -7.15 3.64 -18.68
CA LEU A 110 -8.50 3.30 -18.20
C LEU A 110 -8.49 2.32 -17.03
N VAL A 111 -7.58 1.34 -17.01
CA VAL A 111 -7.43 0.41 -15.87
C VAL A 111 -7.11 1.17 -14.59
N ARG A 112 -6.27 2.21 -14.66
CA ARG A 112 -5.98 3.08 -13.52
C ARG A 112 -7.23 3.84 -13.09
N LYS A 113 -8.02 4.38 -14.03
CA LYS A 113 -9.29 5.07 -13.73
C LYS A 113 -10.37 4.16 -13.14
N LEU A 114 -10.35 2.86 -13.47
CA LEU A 114 -11.38 1.89 -13.06
C LEU A 114 -11.14 1.28 -11.67
N ASP A 115 -9.93 1.33 -11.14
CA ASP A 115 -9.61 0.68 -9.87
C ASP A 115 -9.80 1.64 -8.69
N GLU A 116 -11.06 1.96 -8.38
CA GLU A 116 -11.45 2.65 -7.13
C GLU A 116 -10.83 1.97 -5.90
N ASP A 117 -10.70 0.65 -5.95
CA ASP A 117 -10.17 -0.16 -4.86
C ASP A 117 -8.65 0.07 -4.68
N TYR A 118 -7.90 0.22 -5.77
CA TYR A 118 -6.51 0.63 -5.75
C TYR A 118 -6.36 2.05 -5.19
N PHE A 119 -7.14 3.02 -5.68
CA PHE A 119 -7.04 4.39 -5.18
C PHE A 119 -7.47 4.54 -3.72
N LYS A 120 -8.54 3.85 -3.29
CA LYS A 120 -8.94 3.79 -1.87
C LYS A 120 -7.82 3.20 -1.01
N LYS A 121 -7.10 2.19 -1.50
CA LYS A 121 -5.96 1.62 -0.79
C LYS A 121 -4.81 2.62 -0.68
N ILE A 122 -4.43 3.28 -1.77
CA ILE A 122 -3.36 4.29 -1.75
C ILE A 122 -3.72 5.45 -0.82
N GLU A 123 -4.95 5.97 -0.94
CA GLU A 123 -5.43 7.05 -0.07
C GLU A 123 -5.42 6.64 1.41
N ALA A 124 -5.83 5.40 1.73
CA ALA A 124 -5.79 4.89 3.09
C ALA A 124 -4.37 4.78 3.64
N ILE A 125 -3.41 4.32 2.82
CA ILE A 125 -1.99 4.20 3.21
C ILE A 125 -1.39 5.59 3.43
N GLU A 126 -1.58 6.52 2.50
CA GLU A 126 -1.11 7.91 2.63
C GLU A 126 -1.70 8.59 3.87
N PHE A 127 -2.99 8.35 4.14
CA PHE A 127 -3.66 8.83 5.34
C PHE A 127 -3.01 8.25 6.61
N ALA A 128 -2.83 6.93 6.68
CA ALA A 128 -2.24 6.29 7.85
C ALA A 128 -0.82 6.78 8.12
N VAL A 129 0.01 6.96 7.09
CA VAL A 129 1.36 7.54 7.21
C VAL A 129 1.31 8.98 7.71
N LYS A 130 0.40 9.81 7.17
CA LYS A 130 0.28 11.21 7.57
C LYS A 130 -0.15 11.39 9.02
N TYR A 131 -0.94 10.46 9.56
CA TYR A 131 -1.58 10.55 10.88
C TYR A 131 -1.08 9.47 11.88
N ASP A 132 0.12 8.91 11.68
CA ASP A 132 0.65 7.76 12.44
C ASP A 132 1.04 8.06 13.91
N ASP A 133 1.11 9.33 14.31
CA ASP A 133 1.58 9.77 15.64
C ASP A 133 0.74 10.93 16.25
N GLY A 134 -0.50 11.14 15.76
CA GLY A 134 -1.37 12.20 16.29
C GLY A 134 -0.90 13.64 16.01
N ARG A 135 0.05 13.82 15.07
CA ARG A 135 0.65 15.13 14.71
C ARG A 135 -0.36 16.16 14.18
N ASP A 136 -1.46 15.69 13.59
CA ASP A 136 -2.52 16.55 13.07
C ASP A 136 -3.89 16.00 13.54
N PRO A 137 -4.49 16.62 14.58
CA PRO A 137 -5.75 16.17 15.17
C PRO A 137 -6.94 16.13 14.19
N ARG A 138 -6.87 16.89 13.10
CA ARG A 138 -7.93 16.90 12.06
C ARG A 138 -8.08 15.53 11.38
N GLY A 139 -7.05 14.68 11.45
CA GLY A 139 -7.13 13.29 10.99
C GLY A 139 -8.16 12.47 11.76
N ILE A 140 -8.35 12.74 13.05
CA ILE A 140 -9.25 11.96 13.92
C ILE A 140 -10.69 11.99 13.39
N LEU A 141 -11.18 13.17 12.99
CA LEU A 141 -12.55 13.34 12.47
C LEU A 141 -12.73 12.70 11.08
N ARG A 142 -11.65 12.61 10.30
CA ARG A 142 -11.64 12.11 8.92
C ARG A 142 -11.36 10.61 8.82
N ALA A 143 -10.93 9.99 9.92
CA ALA A 143 -10.57 8.58 9.95
C ALA A 143 -11.80 7.67 9.88
N ASP A 144 -11.59 6.49 9.31
CA ASP A 144 -12.52 5.36 9.43
C ASP A 144 -12.31 4.63 10.76
N ILE A 145 -11.05 4.58 11.22
CA ILE A 145 -10.62 3.90 12.46
C ILE A 145 -9.67 4.83 13.23
N VAL A 146 -9.92 5.01 14.52
CA VAL A 146 -9.05 5.76 15.43
C VAL A 146 -8.46 4.80 16.45
N LEU A 147 -7.15 4.59 16.43
CA LEU A 147 -6.43 3.74 17.38
C LEU A 147 -5.88 4.57 18.52
N ILE A 148 -6.29 4.25 19.74
CA ILE A 148 -5.93 5.00 20.95
C ILE A 148 -5.08 4.08 21.83
N GLY A 149 -3.93 4.54 22.30
CA GLY A 149 -3.17 3.76 23.27
C GLY A 149 -1.79 4.30 23.60
N VAL A 150 -1.21 3.78 24.67
CA VAL A 150 0.14 4.15 25.15
C VAL A 150 1.24 3.74 24.17
N SER A 151 2.45 4.28 24.34
CA SER A 151 3.60 3.89 23.51
C SER A 151 3.84 2.37 23.57
N ARG A 152 4.17 1.75 22.42
CA ARG A 152 4.44 0.29 22.25
C ARG A 152 3.23 -0.65 22.29
N THR A 153 2.03 -0.17 22.01
CA THR A 153 0.84 -1.00 21.74
C THR A 153 0.65 -1.36 20.26
N SER A 154 1.72 -1.39 19.46
CA SER A 154 1.71 -1.76 18.03
C SER A 154 0.79 -0.93 17.12
N LYS A 155 0.46 0.32 17.49
CA LYS A 155 -0.39 1.22 16.70
C LYS A 155 0.10 1.40 15.26
N THR A 156 1.37 1.73 15.04
CA THR A 156 1.93 1.95 13.69
C THR A 156 1.86 0.70 12.78
N PRO A 157 2.33 -0.49 13.21
CA PRO A 157 2.11 -1.69 12.39
C PRO A 157 0.63 -1.99 12.12
N LEU A 158 -0.23 -1.77 13.11
CA LEU A 158 -1.67 -2.03 13.00
C LEU A 158 -2.39 -1.04 12.07
N SER A 159 -2.05 0.25 12.14
CA SER A 159 -2.59 1.29 11.25
C SER A 159 -2.25 1.00 9.80
N GLN A 160 -0.99 0.64 9.53
CA GLN A 160 -0.54 0.26 8.20
C GLN A 160 -1.24 -1.01 7.70
N TYR A 161 -1.37 -2.04 8.54
CA TYR A 161 -2.08 -3.27 8.17
C TYR A 161 -3.56 -2.99 7.80
N LEU A 162 -4.26 -2.18 8.60
CA LEU A 162 -5.64 -1.77 8.34
C LEU A 162 -5.76 -0.87 7.10
N ALA A 163 -4.77 -0.02 6.82
CA ALA A 163 -4.70 0.78 5.61
C ALA A 163 -4.55 -0.07 4.35
N HIS A 164 -3.79 -1.17 4.41
CA HIS A 164 -3.76 -2.18 3.34
C HIS A 164 -5.11 -2.85 3.11
N LYS A 165 -6.01 -2.83 4.10
CA LYS A 165 -7.42 -3.23 4.00
C LYS A 165 -8.36 -2.07 3.63
N ARG A 166 -7.80 -0.94 3.17
CA ARG A 166 -8.51 0.25 2.65
C ARG A 166 -9.23 1.09 3.70
N TYR A 167 -8.76 1.06 4.95
CA TYR A 167 -9.30 1.92 6.02
C TYR A 167 -8.34 3.08 6.32
N LYS A 168 -8.87 4.31 6.37
CA LYS A 168 -8.14 5.48 6.85
C LYS A 168 -7.98 5.39 8.36
N VAL A 169 -6.77 5.17 8.83
CA VAL A 169 -6.48 4.99 10.26
C VAL A 169 -5.74 6.20 10.82
N ALA A 170 -6.21 6.74 11.94
CA ALA A 170 -5.49 7.75 12.71
C ALA A 170 -5.03 7.16 14.05
N ASN A 171 -3.78 7.39 14.41
CA ASN A 171 -3.23 6.97 15.69
C ASN A 171 -3.23 8.13 16.67
N VAL A 172 -3.73 7.89 17.88
CA VAL A 172 -3.74 8.86 18.97
C VAL A 172 -2.90 8.31 20.12
N PRO A 173 -1.66 8.80 20.29
CA PRO A 173 -0.83 8.41 21.43
C PRO A 173 -1.38 9.02 22.71
N ILE A 174 -1.42 8.23 23.77
CA ILE A 174 -1.85 8.68 25.10
C ILE A 174 -0.64 8.72 26.03
N VAL A 175 -0.43 9.88 26.66
CA VAL A 175 0.59 10.13 27.68
C VAL A 175 0.00 11.04 28.77
N PRO A 176 0.32 10.85 30.06
CA PRO A 176 -0.23 11.67 31.14
C PRO A 176 0.05 13.17 31.05
N GLU A 177 1.16 13.57 30.41
CA GLU A 177 1.63 14.97 30.35
C GLU A 177 0.89 15.83 29.34
N VAL A 178 0.13 15.22 28.42
CA VAL A 178 -0.46 15.92 27.28
C VAL A 178 -1.95 15.60 27.23
N ASP A 179 -2.77 16.65 27.25
CA ASP A 179 -4.21 16.48 27.08
C ASP A 179 -4.53 15.85 25.72
N PRO A 180 -5.48 14.90 25.68
CA PRO A 180 -5.91 14.31 24.43
C PRO A 180 -6.59 15.35 23.54
N PRO A 181 -6.46 15.24 22.20
CA PRO A 181 -7.09 16.19 21.29
C PRO A 181 -8.61 16.23 21.45
N GLU A 182 -9.22 17.41 21.39
CA GLU A 182 -10.67 17.58 21.53
C GLU A 182 -11.47 16.79 20.49
N GLU A 183 -10.91 16.60 19.29
CA GLU A 183 -11.49 15.83 18.20
C GLU A 183 -11.80 14.38 18.62
N LEU A 184 -11.07 13.85 19.60
CA LEU A 184 -11.28 12.51 20.14
C LEU A 184 -12.64 12.38 20.86
N PHE A 185 -13.16 13.48 21.42
CA PHE A 185 -14.47 13.52 22.07
C PHE A 185 -15.59 13.91 21.09
N LYS A 186 -15.23 14.39 19.90
CA LYS A 186 -16.17 14.80 18.84
C LYS A 186 -16.40 13.68 17.82
N VAL A 187 -15.40 12.83 17.60
CA VAL A 187 -15.51 11.68 16.69
C VAL A 187 -16.46 10.62 17.26
N SER A 188 -17.15 9.88 16.38
CA SER A 188 -18.00 8.78 16.80
C SER A 188 -17.20 7.72 17.55
N GLN A 189 -17.63 7.39 18.78
CA GLN A 189 -17.05 6.32 19.60
C GLN A 189 -16.99 4.96 18.88
N ASN A 190 -17.88 4.72 17.89
CA ASN A 190 -17.90 3.49 17.09
C ASN A 190 -16.71 3.35 16.14
N LYS A 191 -15.96 4.42 15.89
CA LYS A 191 -14.72 4.42 15.12
C LYS A 191 -13.47 4.28 15.99
N CYS A 192 -13.61 4.48 17.30
CA CYS A 192 -12.50 4.48 18.24
C CYS A 192 -12.24 3.08 18.80
N PHE A 193 -10.97 2.72 18.93
CA PHE A 193 -10.51 1.47 19.52
C PHE A 193 -9.34 1.73 20.46
N GLY A 194 -9.54 1.49 21.74
CA GLY A 194 -8.51 1.50 22.76
C GLY A 194 -7.67 0.22 22.71
N LEU A 195 -6.35 0.36 22.65
CA LEU A 195 -5.41 -0.76 22.68
C LEU A 195 -4.80 -0.89 24.07
N LYS A 196 -5.29 -1.88 24.83
CA LYS A 196 -4.82 -2.18 26.20
C LYS A 196 -3.69 -3.19 26.15
N ILE A 197 -2.70 -3.02 27.03
CA ILE A 197 -1.58 -3.96 27.20
C ILE A 197 -1.29 -4.16 28.69
N SER A 198 -0.88 -5.36 29.08
CA SER A 198 -0.48 -5.63 30.45
C SER A 198 0.81 -4.88 30.83
N PRO A 199 0.95 -4.41 32.09
CA PRO A 199 2.15 -3.71 32.54
C PRO A 199 3.44 -4.50 32.29
N ASP A 200 3.45 -5.80 32.61
CA ASP A 200 4.62 -6.66 32.46
C ASP A 200 5.05 -6.84 31.00
N LYS A 201 4.08 -7.02 30.10
CA LYS A 201 4.35 -7.16 28.67
C LYS A 201 4.89 -5.84 28.10
N LEU A 202 4.28 -4.73 28.47
CA LEU A 202 4.72 -3.41 28.05
C LEU A 202 6.14 -3.11 28.55
N ASN A 203 6.42 -3.45 29.81
CA ASN A 203 7.76 -3.32 30.39
C ASN A 203 8.79 -4.11 29.58
N HIS A 204 8.50 -5.38 29.31
CA HIS A 204 9.36 -6.25 28.51
C HIS A 204 9.65 -5.65 27.12
N ILE A 205 8.62 -5.20 26.40
CA ILE A 205 8.79 -4.60 25.07
C ILE A 205 9.64 -3.32 25.12
N ARG A 206 9.44 -2.48 26.15
CA ARG A 206 10.23 -1.24 26.32
C ARG A 206 11.69 -1.52 26.64
N ARG A 207 11.98 -2.50 27.51
CA ARG A 207 13.36 -2.93 27.80
C ARG A 207 14.08 -3.46 26.56
N GLU A 208 13.43 -4.35 25.81
CA GLU A 208 14.01 -4.87 24.56
C GLU A 208 14.29 -3.74 23.54
N ARG A 209 13.41 -2.73 23.49
CA ARG A 209 13.66 -1.55 22.66
C ARG A 209 14.86 -0.73 23.14
N LEU A 210 15.01 -0.48 24.44
CA LEU A 210 16.15 0.26 24.98
C LEU A 210 17.47 -0.45 24.69
N LYS A 211 17.53 -1.77 24.90
CA LYS A 211 18.67 -2.61 24.53
C LYS A 211 19.02 -2.50 23.05
N SER A 212 18.02 -2.54 22.16
CA SER A 212 18.24 -2.40 20.71
C SER A 212 18.81 -1.04 20.29
N LEU A 213 18.66 -0.02 21.14
CA LEU A 213 19.19 1.34 20.94
C LEU A 213 20.50 1.58 21.69
N GLY A 214 21.04 0.58 22.38
CA GLY A 214 22.26 0.72 23.21
C GLY A 214 22.07 1.62 24.43
N LEU A 215 20.83 1.81 24.89
CA LEU A 215 20.50 2.63 26.06
C LEU A 215 20.32 1.75 27.30
N ASP A 216 20.64 2.30 28.47
CA ASP A 216 20.63 1.57 29.74
C ASP A 216 19.19 1.26 30.21
N ASP A 217 19.01 0.10 30.86
CA ASP A 217 17.72 -0.44 31.29
C ASP A 217 17.07 0.37 32.42
N GLN A 218 17.79 1.35 32.99
CA GLN A 218 17.32 2.23 34.06
C GLN A 218 16.53 3.46 33.59
N ALA A 219 16.27 3.60 32.28
CA ALA A 219 15.48 4.73 31.78
C ALA A 219 14.06 4.76 32.37
N ILE A 220 13.59 5.95 32.77
CA ILE A 220 12.22 6.22 33.28
C ILE A 220 11.15 5.58 32.38
N TYR A 221 11.41 5.50 31.08
CA TYR A 221 10.55 4.91 30.06
C TYR A 221 10.15 3.44 30.33
N ALA A 222 11.02 2.64 30.96
CA ALA A 222 10.78 1.24 31.31
C ALA A 222 10.57 1.04 32.83
N ASN A 223 10.27 2.09 33.58
CA ASN A 223 9.91 1.99 34.99
C ASN A 223 8.46 1.47 35.13
N ILE A 224 8.26 0.45 35.98
CA ILE A 224 6.95 -0.20 36.14
C ILE A 224 5.89 0.72 36.77
N ASN A 225 6.28 1.60 37.69
CA ASN A 225 5.34 2.54 38.32
C ASN A 225 4.87 3.57 37.30
N ARG A 226 5.80 4.05 36.46
CA ARG A 226 5.47 4.95 35.34
C ARG A 226 4.54 4.28 34.33
N ILE A 227 4.79 3.02 33.98
CA ILE A 227 3.90 2.26 33.09
C ILE A 227 2.49 2.14 33.69
N LYS A 228 2.36 1.89 34.99
CA LYS A 228 1.05 1.84 35.66
C LYS A 228 0.33 3.18 35.58
N GLU A 229 1.02 4.29 35.86
CA GLU A 229 0.47 5.65 35.71
C GLU A 229 -0.07 5.92 34.29
N GLU A 230 0.71 5.55 33.25
CA GLU A 230 0.27 5.70 31.86
C GLU A 230 -0.97 4.85 31.53
N LEU A 231 -1.03 3.62 32.06
CA LEU A 231 -2.16 2.72 31.86
C LEU A 231 -3.41 3.19 32.61
N ASP A 232 -3.28 3.68 33.84
CA ASP A 232 -4.39 4.23 34.62
C ASP A 232 -4.96 5.48 33.93
N HIS A 233 -4.10 6.36 33.42
CA HIS A 233 -4.51 7.51 32.63
C HIS A 233 -5.24 7.09 31.34
N PHE A 234 -4.72 6.08 30.62
CA PHE A 234 -5.38 5.51 29.45
C PHE A 234 -6.76 4.94 29.78
N GLU A 235 -6.90 4.17 30.87
CA GLU A 235 -8.18 3.58 31.28
C GLU A 235 -9.24 4.65 31.61
N SER A 236 -8.83 5.70 32.33
CA SER A 236 -9.69 6.85 32.64
C SER A 236 -10.20 7.54 31.36
N LEU A 237 -9.30 7.78 30.40
CA LEU A 237 -9.65 8.43 29.14
C LEU A 237 -10.59 7.57 28.27
N ILE A 238 -10.27 6.29 28.10
CA ILE A 238 -11.08 5.38 27.30
C ILE A 238 -12.47 5.19 27.88
N THR A 239 -12.59 5.16 29.20
CA THR A 239 -13.89 5.11 29.90
C THR A 239 -14.74 6.33 29.58
N LYS A 240 -14.14 7.54 29.53
CA LYS A 240 -14.84 8.77 29.13
C LYS A 240 -15.29 8.76 27.68
N ILE A 241 -14.48 8.18 26.77
CA ILE A 241 -14.80 8.09 25.35
C ILE A 241 -15.87 7.03 25.06
N GLY A 242 -15.94 5.97 25.87
CA GLY A 242 -16.94 4.91 25.71
C GLY A 242 -16.70 3.99 24.51
N CYS A 243 -15.46 3.88 24.03
CA CYS A 243 -15.12 3.08 22.87
C CYS A 243 -14.72 1.63 23.20
N ASP A 244 -14.62 0.78 22.17
CA ASP A 244 -14.18 -0.60 22.35
C ASP A 244 -12.74 -0.69 22.81
N VAL A 245 -12.46 -1.62 23.72
CA VAL A 245 -11.10 -1.92 24.19
C VAL A 245 -10.67 -3.29 23.72
N ILE A 246 -9.46 -3.38 23.17
CA ILE A 246 -8.85 -4.60 22.69
C ILE A 246 -7.55 -4.82 23.44
N ASP A 247 -7.44 -5.97 24.11
CA ASP A 247 -6.19 -6.39 24.75
C ASP A 247 -5.22 -6.96 23.69
N VAL A 248 -4.08 -6.28 23.51
CA VAL A 248 -3.05 -6.62 22.52
C VAL A 248 -1.85 -7.36 23.13
N SER A 249 -1.87 -7.69 24.43
CA SER A 249 -0.70 -8.19 25.16
C SER A 249 -0.06 -9.44 24.56
N ASN A 250 -0.86 -10.33 23.98
CA ASN A 250 -0.40 -11.57 23.35
C ASN A 250 -1.03 -11.79 21.97
N LYS A 251 -1.35 -10.71 21.27
CA LYS A 251 -1.99 -10.78 19.95
C LYS A 251 -1.03 -10.33 18.85
N ALA A 252 -1.10 -11.02 17.73
CA ALA A 252 -0.47 -10.55 16.51
C ALA A 252 -1.21 -9.31 15.96
N VAL A 253 -0.56 -8.56 15.08
CA VAL A 253 -1.14 -7.38 14.44
C VAL A 253 -2.36 -7.79 13.61
N GLU A 254 -2.26 -8.89 12.88
CA GLU A 254 -3.31 -9.46 12.03
C GLU A 254 -4.52 -9.88 12.85
N GLU A 255 -4.29 -10.52 14.01
CA GLU A 255 -5.36 -10.94 14.91
C GLU A 255 -6.12 -9.72 15.47
N THR A 256 -5.37 -8.72 15.92
CA THR A 256 -5.95 -7.45 16.44
C THR A 256 -6.75 -6.73 15.34
N ALA A 257 -6.21 -6.66 14.13
CA ALA A 257 -6.89 -6.07 12.98
C ALA A 257 -8.21 -6.80 12.68
N ASN A 258 -8.22 -8.13 12.67
CA ASN A 258 -9.43 -8.91 12.42
C ASN A 258 -10.51 -8.68 13.49
N ILE A 259 -10.14 -8.50 14.76
CA ILE A 259 -11.09 -8.15 15.83
C ILE A 259 -11.75 -6.80 15.54
N ILE A 260 -10.96 -5.79 15.17
CA ILE A 260 -11.44 -4.44 14.82
C ILE A 260 -12.40 -4.51 13.63
N LEU A 261 -11.98 -5.16 12.54
CA LEU A 261 -12.78 -5.27 11.31
C LEU A 261 -14.10 -6.01 11.55
N ASN A 262 -14.09 -7.07 12.35
CA ASN A 262 -15.30 -7.80 12.72
C ASN A 262 -16.29 -6.93 13.50
N LYS A 263 -15.80 -6.10 14.44
CA LYS A 263 -16.65 -5.14 15.17
C LYS A 263 -17.25 -4.09 14.23
N ILE A 264 -16.46 -3.54 13.31
CA ILE A 264 -16.94 -2.56 12.31
C ILE A 264 -17.99 -3.19 11.40
N ASN A 265 -17.76 -4.41 10.91
CA ASN A 265 -18.69 -5.10 10.03
C ASN A 265 -20.03 -5.40 10.72
N LYS A 266 -20.00 -5.88 11.97
CA LYS A 266 -21.22 -6.10 12.77
C LYS A 266 -22.06 -4.83 12.95
N ARG A 267 -21.40 -3.67 13.10
CA ARG A 267 -22.07 -2.36 13.21
C ARG A 267 -22.68 -1.87 11.90
N ARG A 268 -22.20 -2.33 10.74
CA ARG A 268 -22.74 -1.95 9.43
C ARG A 268 -23.98 -2.76 9.05
N THR A 269 -24.12 -3.96 9.61
CA THR A 269 -25.21 -4.89 9.34
C THR A 269 -26.41 -4.73 10.27
N ASN A 270 -26.28 -3.92 11.32
CA ASN A 270 -27.35 -3.57 12.28
C ASN A 270 -27.75 -2.11 12.09
#